data_AF-K9VVR3-F1
#
_entry.id   AF-K9VVR3-F1
#
_cell.length_a   1.000
_cell.length_b   1.000
_cell.length_c   1.000
_cell.angle_alpha   90.00
_cell.angle_beta   90.00
_cell.angle_gamma   90.00
#
_symmetry.space_group_name_H-M   'P 1'
#
loop_
_entity.id
_entity.type
_entity.pdbx_description
1 polymer ?
#
loop_
_entity_poly.entity_id
_entity_poly.type
_entity_poly.pdbx_seq_one_letter_code
_entity_poly.pdbx_strand_id
1 'polypeptide(L)'
;MNQKVLQCHSRGDKRYSPFCCNVKAFGENRSIENHYQSTKLFQTPKGLIQARDWREAKLYQKPINKGGEGYERVAFVLPNGLELGNSNNKVNDLIIQYYIAIWWKYLRSHPELIQHAQKFDEFTDPFKGKFPFCQADVIRLVAHDGVNALKPMCKEILELIKEHKLKNR
;
A
#
# COMPACT_ATOMS: atom_id res chain seq x y z
N MET A 1 21.26 -4.56 27.30
CA MET A 1 19.79 -4.40 27.28
C MET A 1 19.27 -5.18 26.08
N ASN A 2 18.18 -5.97 26.23
CA ASN A 2 17.57 -6.68 25.11
C ASN A 2 16.74 -5.70 24.27
N GLN A 3 17.12 -5.52 23.01
CA GLN A 3 16.42 -4.69 22.04
C GLN A 3 15.04 -5.32 21.71
N LYS A 4 13.97 -4.53 21.80
CA LYS A 4 12.62 -5.00 21.46
C LYS A 4 12.34 -4.74 19.99
N VAL A 5 12.16 -5.82 19.22
CA VAL A 5 11.92 -5.76 17.77
C VAL A 5 10.46 -6.05 17.45
N LEU A 6 9.79 -5.12 16.77
CA LEU A 6 8.45 -5.33 16.23
C LEU A 6 8.52 -5.96 14.83
N GLN A 7 7.88 -7.12 14.70
CA GLN A 7 7.82 -7.90 13.46
C GLN A 7 6.60 -7.45 12.62
N CYS A 8 6.81 -6.50 11.72
CA CYS A 8 5.76 -5.85 10.92
C CYS A 8 5.39 -6.67 9.67
N HIS A 9 4.97 -7.92 9.85
CA HIS A 9 4.63 -8.81 8.73
C HIS A 9 3.65 -9.91 9.13
N SER A 10 3.10 -10.63 8.15
CA SER A 10 2.01 -11.61 8.34
C SER A 10 2.38 -12.86 9.17
N ARG A 11 3.68 -13.14 9.32
CA ARG A 11 4.21 -14.21 10.18
C ARG A 11 4.62 -13.70 11.57
N GLY A 12 4.65 -12.39 11.77
CA GLY A 12 4.93 -11.72 13.03
C GLY A 12 3.64 -11.16 13.60
N ASP A 13 3.64 -9.86 13.91
CA ASP A 13 2.44 -9.18 14.37
C ASP A 13 1.55 -8.77 13.19
N LYS A 14 0.46 -9.53 13.03
CA LYS A 14 -0.51 -9.34 11.95
C LYS A 14 -1.19 -7.97 11.97
N ARG A 15 -1.24 -7.28 13.11
CA ARG A 15 -1.83 -5.93 13.21
C ARG A 15 -1.03 -4.88 12.45
N TYR A 16 0.20 -5.21 12.05
CA TYR A 16 1.09 -4.37 11.25
C TYR A 16 1.38 -4.99 9.88
N SER A 17 0.60 -5.99 9.45
CA SER A 17 0.74 -6.60 8.13
C SER A 17 -0.31 -6.04 7.16
N PRO A 18 0.09 -5.52 5.98
CA PRO A 18 -0.86 -4.98 5.02
C PRO A 18 -1.87 -6.03 4.50
N PHE A 19 -1.57 -7.33 4.65
CA PHE A 19 -2.49 -8.42 4.33
C PHE A 19 -3.63 -8.59 5.33
N CYS A 20 -3.45 -8.13 6.57
CA CYS A 20 -4.39 -8.32 7.68
C CYS A 20 -5.04 -7.01 8.14
N CYS A 21 -4.46 -5.85 7.81
CA CYS A 21 -5.01 -4.55 8.12
C CYS A 21 -6.16 -4.19 7.14
N ASN A 22 -7.41 -4.34 7.56
CA ASN A 22 -8.57 -3.95 6.76
C ASN A 22 -8.92 -2.47 6.96
N VAL A 23 -9.24 -1.79 5.85
CA VAL A 23 -9.60 -0.37 5.84
C VAL A 23 -10.72 -0.11 4.85
N LYS A 24 -11.71 0.66 5.29
CA LYS A 24 -12.82 1.09 4.43
C LYS A 24 -12.38 2.28 3.57
N ALA A 25 -12.24 2.10 2.26
CA ALA A 25 -11.93 3.16 1.31
C ALA A 25 -12.70 2.95 0.00
N PHE A 26 -13.15 4.04 -0.64
CA PHE A 26 -13.89 3.99 -1.91
C PHE A 26 -15.10 3.05 -1.92
N GLY A 27 -15.83 2.96 -0.81
CA GLY A 27 -17.00 2.10 -0.69
C GLY A 27 -16.69 0.66 -0.28
N GLU A 28 -15.42 0.24 -0.31
CA GLU A 28 -15.02 -1.13 -0.06
C GLU A 28 -14.25 -1.29 1.25
N ASN A 29 -14.42 -2.42 1.93
CA ASN A 29 -13.61 -2.79 3.10
C ASN A 29 -12.67 -3.94 2.71
N ARG A 30 -11.40 -3.61 2.47
CA ARG A 30 -10.38 -4.56 2.02
C ARG A 30 -9.09 -4.34 2.80
N SER A 31 -8.18 -5.31 2.71
CA SER A 31 -6.84 -5.18 3.28
C SER A 31 -6.05 -4.08 2.58
N ILE A 32 -5.09 -3.47 3.27
CA ILE A 32 -4.18 -2.46 2.68
C ILE A 32 -3.50 -3.01 1.43
N GLU A 33 -3.02 -4.26 1.48
CA GLU A 33 -2.41 -4.92 0.32
C GLU A 33 -3.38 -5.03 -0.86
N ASN A 34 -4.65 -5.34 -0.61
CA ASN A 34 -5.65 -5.41 -1.67
C ASN A 34 -5.90 -4.04 -2.30
N HIS A 35 -6.10 -3.00 -1.48
CA HIS A 35 -6.25 -1.63 -1.99
C HIS A 35 -5.07 -1.23 -2.87
N TYR A 36 -3.84 -1.58 -2.47
CA TYR A 36 -2.64 -1.26 -3.23
C TYR A 36 -2.50 -2.10 -4.52
N GLN A 37 -2.60 -3.43 -4.44
CA GLN A 37 -2.34 -4.30 -5.58
C GLN A 37 -3.42 -4.19 -6.66
N SER A 38 -4.68 -3.91 -6.28
CA SER A 38 -5.76 -3.73 -7.25
C SER A 38 -5.63 -2.46 -8.07
N THR A 39 -4.71 -1.54 -7.72
CA THR A 39 -4.46 -0.35 -8.55
C THR A 39 -3.74 -0.64 -9.85
N LYS A 40 -3.15 -1.83 -10.00
CA LYS A 40 -2.19 -2.13 -11.06
C LYS A 40 -2.89 -2.61 -12.33
N LEU A 41 -2.51 -2.02 -13.45
CA LEU A 41 -2.86 -2.50 -14.80
C LEU A 41 -1.69 -3.27 -15.41
N PHE A 42 -2.02 -4.39 -16.04
CA PHE A 42 -1.09 -5.33 -16.65
C PHE A 42 -1.33 -5.45 -18.14
N GLN A 43 -0.26 -5.45 -18.93
CA GLN A 43 -0.32 -5.70 -20.36
C GLN A 43 -0.39 -7.20 -20.62
N THR A 44 -1.45 -7.62 -21.32
CA THR A 44 -1.65 -9.00 -21.78
C THR A 44 -1.73 -9.03 -23.31
N PRO A 45 -1.66 -10.23 -23.93
CA PRO A 45 -1.92 -10.37 -25.36
C PRO A 45 -3.32 -9.93 -25.80
N LYS A 46 -4.29 -9.88 -24.88
CA LYS A 46 -5.69 -9.49 -25.15
C LYS A 46 -5.99 -8.02 -24.80
N GLY A 47 -4.98 -7.27 -24.35
CA GLY A 47 -5.12 -5.88 -23.89
C GLY A 47 -4.79 -5.71 -22.41
N LEU A 48 -5.23 -4.59 -21.84
CA LEU A 48 -4.98 -4.24 -20.44
C LEU A 48 -5.96 -4.95 -19.52
N ILE A 49 -5.45 -5.53 -18.43
CA ILE A 49 -6.27 -6.07 -17.34
C ILE A 49 -5.91 -5.42 -16.02
N GLN A 50 -6.92 -5.23 -15.17
CA GLN A 50 -6.75 -4.81 -13.78
C GLN A 50 -6.88 -6.02 -12.87
N ALA A 51 -5.95 -6.17 -11.92
CA ALA A 51 -6.06 -7.22 -10.92
C ALA A 51 -7.22 -6.95 -9.94
N ARG A 52 -8.04 -7.97 -9.67
CA ARG A 52 -9.16 -7.86 -8.72
C ARG A 52 -8.69 -7.84 -7.27
N ASP A 53 -7.63 -8.58 -6.99
CA ASP A 53 -7.06 -8.74 -5.66
C ASP A 53 -5.53 -8.91 -5.72
N TRP A 54 -4.91 -9.00 -4.54
CA TRP A 54 -3.47 -9.19 -4.43
C TRP A 54 -2.99 -10.52 -5.01
N ARG A 55 -3.82 -11.59 -5.00
CA ARG A 55 -3.41 -12.92 -5.49
C ARG A 55 -3.23 -12.88 -6.99
N GLU A 56 -4.20 -12.30 -7.70
CA GLU A 56 -4.11 -12.08 -9.14
C GLU A 56 -2.93 -11.18 -9.50
N ALA A 57 -2.78 -10.06 -8.81
CA ALA A 57 -1.66 -9.15 -9.08
C ALA A 57 -0.30 -9.87 -8.95
N LYS A 58 -0.14 -10.73 -7.93
CA LYS A 58 1.08 -11.52 -7.74
C LYS A 58 1.22 -12.62 -8.79
N LEU A 59 0.13 -13.25 -9.22
CA LEU A 59 0.13 -14.24 -10.31
C LEU A 59 0.62 -13.60 -11.62
N TYR A 60 0.09 -12.43 -11.97
CA TYR A 60 0.47 -11.70 -13.18
C TYR A 60 1.94 -11.27 -13.16
N GLN A 61 2.43 -10.75 -12.04
CA GLN A 61 3.83 -10.31 -11.89
C GLN A 61 4.82 -11.47 -11.81
N LYS A 62 4.38 -12.67 -11.44
CA LYS A 62 5.26 -13.80 -11.21
C LYS A 62 5.78 -14.31 -12.55
N PRO A 63 7.09 -14.58 -12.69
CA PRO A 63 7.64 -15.15 -13.91
C PRO A 63 6.98 -16.48 -14.29
N ILE A 64 6.84 -16.73 -15.60
CA ILE A 64 6.21 -17.96 -16.13
C ILE A 64 6.90 -19.22 -15.61
N ASN A 65 8.23 -19.24 -15.57
CA ASN A 65 9.02 -20.35 -15.04
C ASN A 65 8.83 -20.60 -13.53
N LYS A 66 8.15 -19.71 -12.83
CA LYS A 66 7.75 -19.87 -11.43
C LYS A 66 6.24 -20.12 -11.29
N GLY A 67 5.53 -20.37 -12.38
CA GLY A 67 4.08 -20.59 -12.39
C GLY A 67 3.26 -19.29 -12.26
N GLY A 68 3.73 -18.20 -12.88
CA GLY A 68 2.95 -16.99 -13.07
C GLY A 68 2.65 -16.72 -14.54
N GLU A 69 2.08 -15.55 -14.84
CA GLU A 69 1.77 -15.16 -16.24
C GLU A 69 2.85 -14.26 -16.86
N GLY A 70 3.74 -13.70 -16.04
CA GLY A 70 4.88 -12.89 -16.52
C GLY A 70 4.48 -11.58 -17.19
N TYR A 71 3.32 -11.02 -16.85
CA TYR A 71 2.84 -9.77 -17.43
C TYR A 71 3.55 -8.55 -16.86
N GLU A 72 3.75 -7.57 -17.75
CA GLU A 72 4.31 -6.29 -17.38
C GLU A 72 3.24 -5.39 -16.77
N ARG A 73 3.58 -4.75 -15.64
CA ARG A 73 2.76 -3.70 -15.06
C ARG A 73 3.04 -2.39 -15.80
N VAL A 74 2.03 -1.88 -16.50
CA VAL A 74 2.21 -0.74 -17.42
C VAL A 74 1.55 0.54 -16.97
N ALA A 75 0.52 0.49 -16.11
CA ALA A 75 -0.21 1.66 -15.67
C ALA A 75 -0.90 1.44 -14.31
N PHE A 76 -1.53 2.49 -13.79
CA PHE A 76 -2.29 2.41 -12.55
C PHE A 76 -3.61 3.18 -12.58
N VAL A 77 -4.63 2.60 -11.95
CA VAL A 77 -5.97 3.19 -11.78
C VAL A 77 -6.43 2.95 -10.35
N LEU A 78 -6.87 4.00 -9.66
CA LEU A 78 -7.38 3.88 -8.30
C LEU A 78 -8.83 3.35 -8.28
N PRO A 79 -9.31 2.79 -7.15
CA PRO A 79 -10.67 2.24 -7.06
C PRO A 79 -11.80 3.25 -7.33
N ASN A 80 -11.53 4.56 -7.26
CA ASN A 80 -12.49 5.59 -7.63
C ASN A 80 -12.50 5.93 -9.14
N GLY A 81 -11.78 5.18 -9.97
CA GLY A 81 -11.66 5.43 -11.41
C GLY A 81 -10.61 6.48 -11.78
N LEU A 82 -9.84 7.00 -10.82
CA LEU A 82 -8.76 7.93 -11.13
C LEU A 82 -7.61 7.19 -11.83
N GLU A 83 -7.45 7.44 -13.11
CA GLU A 83 -6.30 6.98 -13.90
C GLU A 83 -5.07 7.82 -13.57
N LEU A 84 -3.97 7.17 -13.16
CA LEU A 84 -2.69 7.83 -12.91
C LEU A 84 -1.77 7.80 -14.14
N GLY A 85 -2.11 6.99 -15.13
CA GLY A 85 -1.35 6.83 -16.37
C GLY A 85 -0.26 5.76 -16.29
N ASN A 86 0.65 5.83 -17.26
CA ASN A 86 1.69 4.82 -17.47
C ASN A 86 2.75 4.85 -16.36
N SER A 87 3.28 3.68 -16.05
CA SER A 87 4.35 3.46 -15.07
C SER A 87 5.59 4.27 -15.46
N ASN A 88 5.87 5.30 -14.67
CA ASN A 88 7.08 6.11 -14.71
C ASN A 88 7.42 6.54 -13.27
N ASN A 89 8.51 7.28 -13.07
CA ASN A 89 8.93 7.70 -11.72
C ASN A 89 7.83 8.47 -10.98
N LYS A 90 7.20 9.45 -11.63
CA LYS A 90 6.14 10.27 -11.03
C LYS A 90 4.92 9.44 -10.63
N VAL A 91 4.47 8.54 -11.49
CA VAL A 91 3.32 7.66 -11.21
C VAL A 91 3.64 6.65 -10.10
N ASN A 92 4.85 6.11 -10.09
CA ASN A 92 5.30 5.23 -9.01
C ASN A 92 5.34 5.98 -7.66
N ASP A 93 5.75 7.24 -7.65
CA ASP A 93 5.69 8.09 -6.45
C ASP A 93 4.24 8.27 -5.99
N LEU A 94 3.31 8.61 -6.89
CA LEU A 94 1.88 8.74 -6.54
C LEU A 94 1.29 7.44 -5.96
N ILE A 95 1.76 6.29 -6.43
CA ILE A 95 1.35 4.99 -5.92
C ILE A 95 1.96 4.68 -4.53
N ILE A 96 3.18 5.12 -4.26
CA ILE A 96 3.75 5.12 -2.91
C ILE A 96 2.92 6.01 -1.99
N GLN A 97 2.59 7.22 -2.43
CA GLN A 97 1.74 8.13 -1.68
C GLN A 97 0.35 7.52 -1.40
N TYR A 98 -0.24 6.82 -2.37
CA TYR A 98 -1.51 6.12 -2.19
C TYR A 98 -1.41 5.06 -1.09
N TYR A 99 -0.38 4.21 -1.14
CA TYR A 99 -0.12 3.21 -0.10
C TYR A 99 0.00 3.86 1.29
N ILE A 100 0.72 4.98 1.39
CA ILE A 100 0.86 5.76 2.63
C ILE A 100 -0.50 6.34 3.08
N ALA A 101 -1.32 6.85 2.17
CA ALA A 101 -2.64 7.39 2.50
C ALA A 101 -3.57 6.32 3.09
N ILE A 102 -3.50 5.08 2.57
CA ILE A 102 -4.25 3.94 3.08
C ILE A 102 -3.78 3.56 4.49
N TRP A 103 -2.46 3.52 4.73
CA TRP A 103 -1.89 3.34 6.08
C TRP A 103 -2.29 4.45 7.04
N TRP A 104 -2.21 5.71 6.59
CA TRP A 104 -2.61 6.87 7.37
C TRP A 104 -4.07 6.75 7.82
N LYS A 105 -4.95 6.34 6.92
CA LYS A 105 -6.35 6.08 7.25
C LYS A 105 -6.51 4.96 8.28
N TYR A 106 -5.82 3.83 8.09
CA TYR A 106 -5.88 2.69 9.00
C TYR A 106 -5.39 3.05 10.41
N LEU A 107 -4.22 3.67 10.53
CA LEU A 107 -3.62 3.98 11.84
C LEU A 107 -4.38 5.07 12.60
N ARG A 108 -5.04 6.00 11.89
CA ARG A 108 -5.93 6.98 12.52
C ARG A 108 -7.15 6.36 13.19
N SER A 109 -7.62 5.21 12.72
CA SER A 109 -8.71 4.47 13.35
C SER A 109 -8.25 3.46 14.40
N HIS A 110 -6.93 3.33 14.62
CA HIS A 110 -6.33 2.37 15.54
C HIS A 110 -5.19 3.02 16.37
N PRO A 111 -5.48 4.08 17.16
CA PRO A 111 -4.46 4.79 17.94
C PRO A 111 -3.74 3.87 18.96
N GLU A 112 -4.40 2.82 19.44
CA GLU A 112 -3.82 1.81 20.33
C GLU A 112 -2.65 1.05 19.69
N LEU A 113 -2.65 0.88 18.37
CA LEU A 113 -1.53 0.25 17.65
C LEU A 113 -0.30 1.17 17.60
N ILE A 114 -0.51 2.48 17.59
CA ILE A 114 0.61 3.45 17.65
C ILE A 114 1.23 3.38 19.06
N GLN A 115 0.41 3.41 20.11
CA GLN A 115 0.87 3.27 21.50
C GLN A 115 1.57 1.94 21.76
N HIS A 116 1.12 0.86 21.10
CA HIS A 116 1.81 -0.42 21.17
C HIS A 116 3.16 -0.39 20.46
N ALA A 117 3.23 0.18 19.26
CA ALA A 117 4.45 0.28 18.47
C ALA A 117 5.54 1.12 19.16
N GLN A 118 5.15 2.14 19.93
CA GLN A 118 6.06 2.97 20.76
C GLN A 118 6.85 2.20 21.82
N LYS A 119 6.49 0.95 22.12
CA LYS A 119 7.17 0.11 23.12
C LYS A 119 8.38 -0.64 22.55
N PHE A 120 8.66 -0.47 21.27
CA PHE A 120 9.69 -1.19 20.53
C PHE A 120 10.78 -0.23 20.04
N ASP A 121 12.00 -0.75 19.98
CA ASP A 121 13.19 0.00 19.55
C ASP A 121 13.41 -0.16 18.03
N GLU A 122 13.02 -1.31 17.48
CA GLU A 122 13.25 -1.68 16.09
C GLU A 122 12.01 -2.21 15.39
N PHE A 123 12.01 -2.08 14.07
CA PHE A 123 10.90 -2.48 13.20
C PHE A 123 11.46 -3.25 12.00
N THR A 124 10.92 -4.44 11.78
CA THR A 124 11.41 -5.33 10.73
C THR A 124 10.29 -5.82 9.83
N ASP A 125 10.61 -5.91 8.54
CA ASP A 125 9.81 -6.62 7.54
C ASP A 125 10.77 -7.45 6.67
N PRO A 126 10.82 -8.78 6.86
CA PRO A 126 11.70 -9.65 6.08
C PRO A 126 11.27 -9.74 4.61
N PHE A 127 10.09 -9.25 4.25
CA PHE A 127 9.57 -9.23 2.89
C PHE A 127 9.82 -7.90 2.17
N LYS A 128 10.61 -7.00 2.76
CA LYS A 128 10.98 -5.73 2.12
C LYS A 128 11.63 -6.00 0.77
N GLY A 129 10.90 -5.65 -0.29
CA GLY A 129 11.37 -5.76 -1.67
C GLY A 129 12.17 -4.54 -2.12
N LYS A 130 12.28 -4.36 -3.44
CA LYS A 130 12.90 -3.17 -4.06
C LYS A 130 12.09 -1.88 -3.92
N PHE A 131 10.91 -1.94 -3.31
CA PHE A 131 10.03 -0.80 -3.12
C PHE A 131 10.58 0.07 -1.97
N PRO A 132 10.73 1.40 -2.16
CA PRO A 132 11.52 2.24 -1.25
C PRO A 132 10.89 2.38 0.14
N PHE A 133 9.60 2.10 0.29
CA PHE A 133 8.84 2.36 1.52
C PHE A 133 8.01 1.14 1.93
N CYS A 134 8.45 0.37 2.93
CA CYS A 134 7.71 -0.81 3.41
C CYS A 134 6.84 -0.49 4.63
N GLN A 135 6.00 -1.43 5.06
CA GLN A 135 5.17 -1.26 6.25
C GLN A 135 6.00 -1.03 7.51
N ALA A 136 7.18 -1.67 7.67
CA ALA A 136 8.02 -1.41 8.83
C ALA A 136 8.50 0.04 8.88
N ASP A 137 8.75 0.67 7.73
CA ASP A 137 9.12 2.09 7.65
C ASP A 137 7.95 3.01 8.03
N VAL A 138 6.72 2.68 7.60
CA VAL A 138 5.49 3.37 8.03
C VAL A 138 5.33 3.29 9.55
N ILE A 139 5.42 2.08 10.11
CA ILE A 139 5.18 1.84 11.54
C ILE A 139 6.25 2.52 12.40
N ARG A 140 7.52 2.45 11.99
CA ARG A 140 8.62 3.17 12.63
C ARG A 140 8.34 4.68 12.67
N LEU A 141 7.99 5.27 11.53
CA LEU A 141 7.73 6.70 11.44
C LEU A 141 6.59 7.13 12.38
N VAL A 142 5.47 6.41 12.40
CA VAL A 142 4.34 6.79 13.26
C VAL A 142 4.59 6.51 14.74
N ALA A 143 5.45 5.55 15.08
CA ALA A 143 5.82 5.29 16.47
C ALA A 143 6.60 6.47 17.04
N HIS A 144 7.54 7.04 16.28
CA HIS A 144 8.36 8.17 16.70
C HIS A 144 7.65 9.52 16.55
N ASP A 145 7.08 9.79 15.37
CA ASP A 145 6.63 11.14 14.98
C ASP A 145 5.11 11.28 15.00
N GLY A 146 4.39 10.19 15.32
CA GLY A 146 2.94 10.15 15.35
C GLY A 146 2.30 10.02 13.96
N VAL A 147 1.00 9.70 13.94
CA VAL A 147 0.26 9.39 12.70
C VAL A 147 0.20 10.56 11.70
N ASN A 148 0.33 11.80 12.18
CA ASN A 148 0.28 12.98 11.32
C ASN A 148 1.53 13.17 10.46
N ALA A 149 2.64 12.51 10.79
CA ALA A 149 3.85 12.50 9.96
C ALA A 149 3.60 11.91 8.56
N LEU A 150 2.60 11.04 8.40
CA LEU A 150 2.23 10.45 7.10
C LEU A 150 1.47 11.41 6.18
N LYS A 151 0.83 12.45 6.73
CA LYS A 151 -0.02 13.37 5.96
C LYS A 151 0.75 14.12 4.85
N PRO A 152 1.90 14.76 5.10
CA PRO A 152 2.66 15.42 4.03
C PRO A 152 3.14 14.43 2.96
N MET A 153 3.46 13.18 3.34
CA MET A 153 3.95 12.16 2.42
C MET A 153 2.89 11.64 1.43
N CYS A 154 1.60 11.90 1.68
CA CYS A 154 0.53 11.52 0.77
C CYS A 154 -0.34 12.70 0.31
N LYS A 155 0.17 13.92 0.44
CA LYS A 155 -0.59 15.13 0.14
C LYS A 155 -1.08 15.18 -1.32
N GLU A 156 -0.19 14.94 -2.27
CA GLU A 156 -0.48 15.12 -3.69
C GLU A 156 -1.55 14.13 -4.17
N ILE A 157 -1.43 12.85 -3.79
CA ILE A 157 -2.44 11.86 -4.20
C ILE A 157 -3.81 12.15 -3.58
N LEU A 158 -3.86 12.68 -2.36
CA LEU A 158 -5.11 13.06 -1.70
C LEU A 158 -5.78 14.25 -2.40
N GLU A 159 -4.99 15.21 -2.89
CA GLU A 159 -5.46 16.34 -3.69
C GLU A 159 -6.04 15.85 -5.03
N LEU A 160 -5.33 14.98 -5.76
CA LEU A 160 -5.82 14.39 -7.01
C LEU A 160 -7.12 13.60 -6.82
N ILE A 161 -7.22 12.78 -5.76
CA ILE A 161 -8.45 12.04 -5.42
C ILE A 161 -9.61 13.00 -5.16
N LYS A 162 -9.35 14.10 -4.43
CA LYS A 162 -10.36 15.11 -4.10
C LYS A 162 -10.85 15.81 -5.36
N GLU A 163 -9.94 16.25 -6.23
CA GLU A 163 -10.27 16.91 -7.49
C GLU A 163 -11.06 16.00 -8.42
N HIS A 164 -10.65 14.74 -8.57
CA HIS A 164 -11.36 13.76 -9.38
C HIS A 164 -12.79 13.53 -8.87
N LYS A 165 -12.99 13.48 -7.54
CA LYS A 165 -14.33 13.37 -6.96
C LYS A 165 -15.21 14.60 -7.23
N LEU A 166 -14.63 15.81 -7.30
CA LEU A 166 -15.38 17.02 -7.59
C LEU A 166 -15.79 17.12 -9.07
N LYS A 167 -14.96 16.61 -9.98
CA LYS A 167 -15.25 16.61 -11.43
C LYS A 167 -16.33 15.60 -11.84
N ASN A 168 -16.52 14.53 -11.05
CA ASN A 168 -17.46 13.44 -11.32
C ASN A 168 -18.68 13.47 -10.39
N ARG A 169 -19.06 14.65 -9.91
CA ARG A 169 -20.27 14.93 -9.14
C ARG A 169 -21.21 15.79 -9.95
#